data_AF-A0A060I8Y7-F1
#
_entry.id   AF-A0A060I8Y7-F1
#
_cell.length_a   1.000
_cell.length_b   1.000
_cell.length_c   1.000
_cell.angle_alpha   90.00
_cell.angle_beta   90.00
_cell.angle_gamma   90.00
#
_symmetry.space_group_name_H-M   'P 1'
#
loop_
_entity.id
_entity.type
_entity.pdbx_description
1 polymer ?
#
loop_
_entity_poly.entity_id
_entity_poly.type
_entity_poly.pdbx_seq_one_letter_code
_entity_poly.pdbx_strand_id
1 'polypeptide(L)'
;MKKTDDVGKPFNIASYALLTMMVAEVTGLKPGDFVHTLGDAHLYHNHFDQAKLQLTRRPKPLPFMRINPEVKDIFGFTFDDFELIGYEADASIKAPIAV
;
A
#
# COMPACT_ATOMS: atom_id res chain seq x y z
N MET A 1 13.79 -0.96 2.47
CA MET A 1 13.82 -1.45 1.07
C MET A 1 15.07 -0.93 0.36
N LYS A 2 15.89 -1.81 -0.24
CA LYS A 2 17.20 -1.42 -0.82
C LYS A 2 17.06 -0.53 -2.06
N LYS A 3 16.12 -0.85 -2.95
CA LYS A 3 15.83 -0.11 -4.19
C LYS A 3 14.32 -0.12 -4.42
N THR A 4 13.73 1.02 -4.77
CA THR A 4 12.32 1.09 -5.13
C THR A 4 12.03 2.27 -6.05
N ASP A 5 11.21 2.02 -7.06
CA ASP A 5 10.73 3.03 -7.99
C ASP A 5 9.37 3.59 -7.55
N ASP A 6 8.92 4.62 -8.27
CA ASP A 6 7.68 5.34 -8.01
C ASP A 6 6.41 4.52 -8.26
N VAL A 7 6.47 3.45 -9.05
CA VAL A 7 5.33 2.54 -9.32
C VAL A 7 5.20 1.50 -8.21
N GLY A 8 6.31 0.94 -7.75
CA GLY A 8 6.37 -0.09 -6.72
C GLY A 8 6.18 0.48 -5.31
N LYS A 9 6.62 1.72 -5.04
CA LYS A 9 6.49 2.37 -3.72
C LYS A 9 5.07 2.30 -3.14
N PRO A 10 4.01 2.77 -3.84
CA PRO A 10 2.63 2.68 -3.35
C PRO A 10 2.20 1.25 -3.03
N PHE A 11 2.52 0.29 -3.89
CA PHE A 11 2.20 -1.12 -3.68
C PHE A 11 2.91 -1.69 -2.45
N ASN A 12 4.19 -1.38 -2.28
CA ASN A 12 4.99 -1.83 -1.15
C ASN A 12 4.48 -1.29 0.19
N ILE A 13 4.03 -0.03 0.23
CA ILE A 13 3.43 0.55 1.45
C ILE A 13 2.16 -0.23 1.82
N ALA A 14 1.23 -0.40 0.87
CA ALA A 14 -0.03 -1.12 1.14
C ALA A 14 0.22 -2.60 1.50
N SER A 15 1.11 -3.27 0.79
CA SER A 15 1.41 -4.70 1.01
C SER A 15 2.00 -4.97 2.39
N TYR A 16 2.99 -4.19 2.83
CA TYR A 16 3.62 -4.41 4.13
C TYR A 16 2.74 -3.92 5.28
N ALA A 17 1.96 -2.85 5.10
CA ALA A 17 0.97 -2.45 6.08
C ALA A 17 -0.08 -3.55 6.29
N LEU A 18 -0.59 -4.15 5.20
CA LEU A 18 -1.54 -5.26 5.28
C LEU A 18 -0.92 -6.49 5.95
N LEU A 19 0.32 -6.84 5.62
CA LEU A 19 1.02 -7.94 6.29
C LEU A 19 1.17 -7.68 7.80
N THR A 20 1.50 -6.45 8.21
CA THR A 20 1.55 -6.07 9.62
C THR A 20 0.20 -6.26 10.30
N MET A 21 -0.90 -5.90 9.64
CA MET A 21 -2.26 -6.10 10.18
C MET A 21 -2.62 -7.60 10.28
N MET A 22 -2.30 -8.40 9.26
CA MET A 22 -2.53 -9.85 9.26
C MET A 22 -1.75 -10.54 10.40
N VAL A 23 -0.47 -10.18 10.58
CA VAL A 23 0.36 -10.71 11.68
C VAL A 23 -0.21 -10.30 13.03
N ALA A 24 -0.66 -9.05 13.18
CA ALA A 24 -1.28 -8.60 14.42
C ALA A 24 -2.54 -9.43 14.75
N GLU A 25 -3.41 -9.67 13.76
CA GLU A 25 -4.65 -10.44 13.95
C GLU A 25 -4.38 -11.87 14.46
N VAL A 26 -3.51 -12.62 13.77
CA VAL A 26 -3.24 -14.02 14.11
C VAL A 26 -2.40 -14.18 15.39
N THR A 27 -1.74 -13.12 15.85
CA THR A 27 -1.01 -13.11 17.12
C THR A 27 -1.80 -12.51 18.28
N GLY A 28 -3.04 -12.06 18.04
CA GLY A 28 -3.88 -11.41 19.07
C GLY A 28 -3.36 -10.04 19.50
N LEU A 29 -2.58 -9.38 18.65
CA LEU A 29 -2.04 -8.04 18.86
C LEU A 29 -2.85 -7.00 18.07
N LYS A 30 -2.50 -5.72 18.28
CA LYS A 30 -3.02 -4.62 17.47
C LYS A 30 -1.92 -4.10 16.54
N PRO A 31 -2.25 -3.70 15.30
CA PRO A 31 -1.28 -3.04 14.44
C PRO A 31 -0.83 -1.72 15.08
N GLY A 32 0.48 -1.48 15.06
CA GLY A 32 1.10 -0.23 15.49
C GLY A 32 1.54 0.61 14.30
N ASP A 33 2.72 1.21 14.41
CA ASP A 33 3.29 2.01 13.33
C ASP A 33 3.95 1.15 12.25
N PHE A 34 3.69 1.48 10.99
CA PHE A 34 4.43 0.96 9.85
C PHE A 34 5.55 1.94 9.46
N VAL A 35 6.80 1.55 9.68
CA VAL A 35 7.99 2.35 9.35
C VAL A 35 8.65 1.83 8.09
N HIS A 36 8.62 2.64 7.02
CA HIS A 36 9.20 2.28 5.72
C HIS A 36 10.50 3.04 5.45
N THR A 37 11.64 2.38 5.66
CA THR A 37 12.96 2.96 5.33
C THR A 37 13.35 2.66 3.89
N LEU A 38 13.78 3.68 3.14
CA LEU A 38 14.21 3.57 1.74
C LEU A 38 15.72 3.75 1.63
N GLY A 39 16.38 2.92 0.82
CA GLY A 39 17.76 3.10 0.38
C GLY A 39 17.81 4.00 -0.85
N ASP A 40 17.89 3.39 -2.04
CA ASP A 40 17.74 4.10 -3.30
C ASP A 40 16.25 4.35 -3.61
N ALA A 41 15.83 5.60 -3.40
CA ALA A 41 14.53 6.10 -3.81
C ALA A 41 14.69 6.98 -5.06
N HIS A 42 14.26 6.46 -6.20
CA HIS A 42 14.32 7.16 -7.49
C HIS A 42 12.94 7.26 -8.14
N LEU A 43 12.90 8.01 -9.24
CA LEU A 43 11.78 8.23 -10.14
C LEU A 43 12.29 8.00 -11.56
N TYR A 44 11.59 7.18 -12.35
CA TYR A 44 11.99 6.99 -13.74
C TYR A 44 11.71 8.24 -14.57
N HIS A 45 12.60 8.55 -15.51
CA HIS A 45 12.49 9.75 -16.34
C HIS A 45 11.18 9.80 -17.15
N ASN A 46 10.73 8.66 -17.68
CA ASN A 46 9.46 8.52 -18.40
C ASN A 46 8.21 8.63 -17.48
N HIS A 47 8.38 8.84 -16.17
CA HIS A 47 7.29 9.02 -15.20
C HIS A 47 7.17 10.46 -14.68
N PHE A 48 7.97 11.40 -15.19
CA PHE A 48 7.99 12.78 -14.66
C PHE A 48 6.65 13.49 -14.82
N ASP A 49 5.97 13.33 -15.94
CA ASP A 49 4.68 13.98 -16.16
C ASP A 49 3.57 13.36 -15.30
N GLN A 50 3.62 12.05 -15.07
CA GLN A 50 2.74 11.32 -14.15
C GLN A 50 2.94 11.79 -12.71
N ALA A 51 4.19 11.92 -12.27
CA ALA A 51 4.51 12.42 -10.94
C ALA A 51 4.06 13.87 -10.75
N LYS A 52 4.33 14.75 -11.73
CA LYS A 52 3.84 16.14 -11.71
C LYS A 52 2.32 16.19 -11.62
N LEU A 53 1.61 15.41 -12.43
CA LEU A 53 0.15 15.33 -12.38
C LEU A 53 -0.34 14.87 -11.01
N GLN A 54 0.25 13.81 -10.45
CA GLN A 54 -0.12 13.30 -9.12
C GLN A 54 0.08 14.37 -8.03
N LEU A 55 1.15 15.16 -8.12
CA LEU A 55 1.44 16.26 -7.18
C LEU A 55 0.47 17.45 -7.29
N THR A 56 -0.35 17.53 -8.36
CA THR A 56 -1.42 18.55 -8.44
C THR A 56 -2.68 18.18 -7.66
N ARG A 57 -2.82 16.92 -7.23
CA ARG A 57 -4.00 16.41 -6.54
C ARG A 57 -3.95 16.72 -5.05
N ARG A 58 -5.12 16.92 -4.44
CA ARG A 58 -5.27 17.06 -2.99
C ARG A 58 -5.57 15.67 -2.40
N PRO A 59 -4.79 15.19 -1.41
CA PRO A 59 -5.09 13.93 -0.74
C PRO A 59 -6.51 13.92 -0.16
N LYS A 60 -7.22 12.82 -0.38
CA LYS A 60 -8.56 12.53 0.20
C LYS A 60 -8.39 11.87 1.57
N PRO A 61 -9.48 11.75 2.37
CA PRO A 61 -9.44 10.94 3.59
C PRO A 61 -8.88 9.54 3.33
N LEU A 62 -8.10 9.03 4.28
CA LEU A 62 -7.54 7.68 4.18
C LEU A 62 -8.65 6.64 4.34
N PRO A 63 -8.59 5.51 3.61
CA PRO A 63 -9.50 4.40 3.81
C PRO A 63 -9.24 3.68 5.14
N PHE A 64 -10.17 2.83 5.53
CA PHE A 64 -10.00 1.88 6.62
C PHE A 64 -9.98 0.44 6.07
N MET A 65 -8.96 -0.34 6.44
CA MET A 65 -8.90 -1.76 6.10
C MET A 65 -9.50 -2.57 7.26
N ARG A 66 -10.58 -3.29 7.01
CA ARG A 66 -11.17 -4.27 7.92
C ARG A 66 -10.71 -5.66 7.53
N ILE A 67 -10.26 -6.44 8.52
CA ILE A 67 -9.81 -7.83 8.36
C ILE A 67 -10.75 -8.74 9.14
N ASN A 68 -11.07 -9.91 8.58
CA ASN A 68 -11.88 -10.92 9.25
C ASN A 68 -11.19 -11.43 10.54
N PRO A 69 -11.78 -11.20 11.73
CA PRO A 69 -11.16 -11.60 12.99
C PRO A 69 -11.22 -13.10 13.24
N GLU A 70 -12.00 -13.86 12.48
CA GLU A 70 -12.14 -15.32 12.66
C GLU A 70 -10.94 -16.11 12.10
N VAL A 71 -10.13 -15.49 11.24
CA VAL A 71 -8.94 -16.14 10.67
C VAL A 71 -7.81 -16.15 11.70
N LYS A 72 -7.37 -17.35 12.11
CA LYS A 72 -6.32 -17.55 13.13
C LYS A 72 -5.00 -18.11 12.60
N ASP A 73 -4.92 -18.34 11.28
CA ASP A 73 -3.69 -18.76 10.60
C ASP A 73 -3.34 -17.74 9.52
N ILE A 74 -2.07 -17.35 9.45
CA ILE A 74 -1.56 -16.36 8.49
C ILE A 74 -1.75 -16.82 7.05
N PHE A 75 -1.76 -18.14 6.81
CA PHE A 75 -2.01 -18.73 5.50
C PHE A 75 -3.49 -19.02 5.22
N GLY A 76 -4.37 -18.79 6.20
CA GLY A 76 -5.81 -19.01 6.09
C GLY A 76 -6.58 -17.83 5.48
N PHE A 77 -5.94 -16.68 5.32
CA PHE A 77 -6.57 -15.50 4.72
C PHE A 77 -6.86 -15.70 3.22
N THR A 78 -8.06 -15.29 2.82
CA THR A 78 -8.54 -15.22 1.44
C THR A 78 -8.87 -13.78 1.07
N PHE A 79 -9.14 -13.51 -0.21
CA PHE A 79 -9.50 -12.15 -0.65
C PHE A 79 -10.75 -11.60 0.04
N ASP A 80 -11.71 -12.48 0.35
CA ASP A 80 -13.00 -12.10 0.96
C ASP A 80 -12.86 -11.73 2.45
N ASP A 81 -11.71 -11.98 3.07
CA ASP A 81 -11.41 -11.62 4.46
C ASP A 81 -10.96 -10.16 4.62
N PHE A 82 -10.85 -9.42 3.52
CA PHE A 82 -10.38 -8.04 3.49
C PHE A 82 -11.43 -7.12 2.92
N GLU A 83 -11.74 -6.05 3.64
CA GLU A 83 -12.67 -5.03 3.18
C GLU A 83 -12.07 -3.65 3.31
N LEU A 84 -12.01 -2.94 2.20
CA LEU A 84 -11.50 -1.58 2.13
C LEU A 84 -12.67 -0.59 2.18
N ILE A 85 -12.86 0.03 3.33
CA ILE A 85 -13.98 0.91 3.64
C ILE A 85 -13.58 2.37 3.39
N GLY A 86 -14.43 3.13 2.70
CA GLY A 86 -14.23 4.57 2.50
C GLY A 86 -13.07 4.91 1.57
N TYR A 87 -12.70 4.01 0.65
CA TYR A 87 -11.65 4.30 -0.32
C TYR A 87 -12.13 5.24 -1.42
N GLU A 88 -11.67 6.48 -1.34
CA GLU A 88 -11.84 7.47 -2.38
C GLU A 88 -10.49 7.77 -3.03
N ALA A 89 -10.39 7.55 -4.34
CA ALA A 89 -9.19 7.85 -5.12
C ALA A 89 -9.51 8.77 -6.28
N ASP A 90 -8.50 9.46 -6.80
CA ASP A 90 -8.60 10.11 -8.10
C ASP A 90 -8.41 9.08 -9.23
N ALA A 91 -8.72 9.48 -10.46
CA ALA A 91 -8.55 8.62 -11.62
C ALA A 91 -7.11 8.07 -11.71
N SER A 92 -6.98 6.81 -12.14
CA SER A 92 -5.67 6.16 -12.26
C SER A 92 -4.77 6.92 -13.24
N ILE A 93 -3.48 7.02 -12.89
CA ILE A 93 -2.44 7.58 -13.77
C ILE A 93 -1.64 6.40 -14.31
N LYS A 94 -1.66 6.21 -15.62
CA LYS A 94 -0.87 5.14 -16.27
C LYS A 94 0.60 5.56 -16.37
N ALA A 95 1.48 4.76 -15.79
CA ALA A 95 2.93 4.89 -15.90
C ALA A 95 3.50 3.59 -16.52
N PRO A 96 4.26 3.67 -17.63
CA PRO A 96 4.81 2.49 -18.29
C PRO A 96 6.01 1.92 -17.51
N ILE A 97 5.93 0.66 -17.08
CA ILE A 97 7.03 -0.02 -16.38
C ILE A 97 8.31 0.06 -17.22
N ALA A 98 9.39 0.57 -16.63
CA ALA A 98 10.70 0.56 -17.26
C ALA A 98 11.26 -0.87 -17.27
N VAL A 99 11.70 -1.33 -18.45
CA VAL A 99 12.39 -2.61 -18.66
C VAL A 99 13.88 -2.46 -18.38
#